data_AF-A0A8H6TTP1-F1
#
_entry.id   AF-A0A8H6TTP1-F1
#
_cell.length_a   1.000
_cell.length_b   1.000
_cell.length_c   1.000
_cell.angle_alpha   90.00
_cell.angle_beta   90.00
_cell.angle_gamma   90.00
#
_symmetry.space_group_name_H-M   'P 1'
#
loop_
_entity.id
_entity.type
_entity.pdbx_description
1 polymer ?
#
loop_
_entity_poly.entity_id
_entity_poly.type
_entity_poly.pdbx_seq_one_letter_code
_entity_poly.pdbx_strand_id
1 'polypeptide(L)'
;MLVVALVLLLPSVSYALLTPRNLTARATPAVKATTSYGSLNNNGLNRDSCTSTAWSASNVLWTCRDTQQLNSAALRDRLRHPQPSIPQGFGSPFYPLEGDQCPSSGACSDGTRWVGWPDSGAAVVFNLNGAVNAYAFIKRQHLSGLSTLNTPDTTLYHVSQSAADTSVMPGVSVATSKFWGANQVGYGSAASVLSGSFIYLYGTTPSGQLAVARSTLTGFLGALTDKSTYEYYVNGAWTKSAPTTSTANIALSNTRSAQGTIYFSPKWNSFVWIGGDGFPNANFYISTAPAPEGPWTSPTLFYTGALGTGSLPAYSAVAHPALTDGSGNYIFITWTKTIKNSAGTGDIYEQPLVRVDWA
;
A
#
# COMPACT_ATOMS: atom_id res chain seq x y z
N MET A 1 -39.12 14.21 -33.18
CA MET A 1 -37.97 13.55 -32.51
C MET A 1 -36.91 14.60 -32.30
N LEU A 2 -36.84 15.17 -31.09
CA LEU A 2 -35.89 16.22 -30.74
C LEU A 2 -34.75 15.55 -29.96
N VAL A 3 -33.56 15.45 -30.55
CA VAL A 3 -32.36 14.97 -29.88
C VAL A 3 -31.79 16.16 -29.09
N VAL A 4 -31.99 16.15 -27.78
CA VAL A 4 -31.36 17.13 -26.87
C VAL A 4 -29.92 16.69 -26.66
N ALA A 5 -28.98 17.36 -27.32
CA ALA A 5 -27.55 17.24 -27.02
C ALA A 5 -27.28 17.91 -25.68
N LEU A 6 -27.17 17.10 -24.62
CA LEU A 6 -26.74 17.56 -23.30
C LEU A 6 -25.23 17.85 -23.35
N VAL A 7 -24.87 19.11 -23.66
CA VAL A 7 -23.51 19.61 -23.52
C VAL A 7 -23.21 19.75 -22.02
N LEU A 8 -22.62 18.71 -21.44
CA LEU A 8 -22.05 18.76 -20.10
C LEU A 8 -20.84 19.71 -20.14
N LEU A 9 -21.04 20.93 -19.66
CA LEU A 9 -19.96 21.84 -19.25
C LEU A 9 -19.26 21.21 -18.04
N LEU A 10 -18.31 20.31 -18.30
CA LEU A 10 -17.44 19.76 -17.28
C LEU A 10 -16.53 20.88 -16.75
N PRO A 11 -16.43 21.09 -15.42
CA PRO A 11 -15.40 21.97 -14.89
C PRO A 11 -14.06 21.41 -15.34
N SER A 12 -13.25 22.29 -15.93
CA SER A 12 -11.86 22.00 -16.25
C SER A 12 -11.19 21.57 -14.95
N VAL A 13 -11.00 20.27 -14.74
CA VAL A 13 -10.08 19.77 -13.73
C VAL A 13 -8.72 20.20 -14.24
N SER A 14 -8.27 21.35 -13.76
CA SER A 14 -6.88 21.78 -13.91
C SER A 14 -6.05 20.73 -13.19
N TYR A 15 -5.68 19.66 -13.90
CA TYR A 15 -4.43 19.00 -13.61
C TYR A 15 -3.41 20.11 -13.71
N ALA A 16 -2.92 20.58 -12.56
CA ALA A 16 -1.75 21.44 -12.56
C ALA A 16 -0.67 20.61 -13.24
N LEU A 17 -0.47 20.87 -14.54
CA LEU A 17 0.68 20.40 -15.29
C LEU A 17 1.85 20.97 -14.51
N LEU A 18 2.44 20.13 -13.65
CA LEU A 18 3.66 20.45 -12.95
C LEU A 18 4.66 20.73 -14.07
N THR A 19 4.95 22.02 -14.31
CA THR A 19 6.09 22.45 -15.11
C THR A 19 7.29 21.61 -14.67
N PRO A 20 8.12 21.08 -15.59
CA PRO A 20 9.25 20.22 -15.24
C PRO A 20 10.06 20.90 -14.14
N ARG A 21 9.86 20.45 -12.90
CA ARG A 21 10.55 21.01 -11.75
C ARG A 21 11.98 20.51 -11.84
N ASN A 22 12.94 21.40 -11.61
CA ASN A 22 14.32 21.01 -11.36
C ASN A 22 14.36 20.19 -10.05
N LEU A 23 14.09 18.89 -10.18
CA LEU A 23 14.16 17.90 -9.11
C LEU A 23 15.64 17.59 -8.89
N THR A 24 16.38 18.51 -8.25
CA THR A 24 17.81 18.33 -7.96
C THR A 24 18.09 18.15 -6.46
N ALA A 25 17.11 18.42 -5.59
CA ALA A 25 17.33 18.33 -4.15
C ALA A 25 17.16 16.89 -3.66
N ARG A 26 18.28 16.28 -3.24
CA ARG A 26 18.24 15.20 -2.25
C ARG A 26 18.02 15.85 -0.89
N ALA A 27 16.92 15.52 -0.24
CA ALA A 27 16.66 15.99 1.11
C ALA A 27 17.21 14.98 2.14
N THR A 28 17.60 15.51 3.30
CA THR A 28 17.94 14.74 4.49
C THR A 28 16.89 15.05 5.56
N PRO A 29 15.75 14.33 5.56
CA PRO A 29 14.70 14.52 6.56
C PRO A 29 15.24 14.39 7.98
N ALA A 30 14.85 15.32 8.86
CA ALA A 30 15.14 15.26 10.27
C ALA A 30 13.83 15.32 11.07
N VAL A 31 13.71 14.45 12.08
CA VAL A 31 12.55 14.42 12.98
C VAL A 31 12.64 15.59 13.95
N LYS A 32 11.57 16.38 14.02
CA LYS A 32 11.39 17.45 15.00
C LYS A 32 10.71 16.93 16.27
N ALA A 33 9.63 16.18 16.11
CA ALA A 33 8.85 15.63 17.21
C ALA A 33 8.09 14.38 16.76
N THR A 34 7.65 13.57 17.73
CA THR A 34 6.72 12.48 17.49
C THR A 34 5.56 12.54 18.47
N THR A 35 4.36 12.14 18.04
CA THR A 35 3.15 12.09 18.86
C THR A 35 2.45 10.74 18.64
N SER A 36 2.20 9.99 19.71
CA SER A 36 1.45 8.73 19.65
C SER A 36 -0.06 8.98 19.72
N TYR A 37 -0.82 8.32 18.86
CA TYR A 37 -2.29 8.39 18.80
C TYR A 37 -2.97 7.11 19.30
N GLY A 38 -2.21 6.19 19.91
CA GLY A 38 -2.73 4.89 20.35
C GLY A 38 -2.72 3.85 19.23
N SER A 39 -3.62 2.87 19.33
CA SER A 39 -3.72 1.76 18.36
C SER A 39 -4.89 1.98 17.40
N LEU A 40 -4.71 1.64 16.12
CA LEU A 40 -5.78 1.61 15.12
C LEU A 40 -6.82 0.50 15.38
N ASN A 41 -6.56 -0.39 16.34
CA ASN A 41 -7.52 -1.38 16.75
C ASN A 41 -8.81 -0.71 17.24
N ASN A 42 -9.95 -1.20 16.76
CA ASN A 42 -11.26 -0.67 17.09
C ASN A 42 -12.26 -1.80 17.32
N ASN A 43 -13.24 -1.59 18.20
CA ASN A 43 -14.38 -2.50 18.41
C ASN A 43 -14.03 -3.96 18.75
N GLY A 44 -12.93 -4.16 19.47
CA GLY A 44 -12.45 -5.50 19.75
C GLY A 44 -11.93 -6.21 18.50
N LEU A 45 -11.58 -5.48 17.44
CA LEU A 45 -10.81 -6.01 16.32
C LEU A 45 -9.33 -5.72 16.56
N ASN A 46 -8.50 -6.74 16.43
CA ASN A 46 -7.08 -6.55 16.23
C ASN A 46 -6.78 -6.57 14.71
N ARG A 47 -5.77 -5.83 14.29
CA ARG A 47 -5.43 -5.68 12.87
C ARG A 47 -3.98 -6.06 12.63
N ASP A 48 -3.72 -6.79 11.56
CA ASP A 48 -2.36 -7.13 11.15
C ASP A 48 -2.00 -6.47 9.81
N SER A 49 -0.90 -5.72 9.81
CA SER A 49 -0.21 -5.20 8.64
C SER A 49 -1.12 -4.35 7.76
N CYS A 50 -1.47 -3.17 8.27
CA CYS A 50 -2.38 -2.26 7.59
C CYS A 50 -1.64 -1.28 6.68
N THR A 51 -2.24 -1.03 5.52
CA THR A 51 -1.87 0.04 4.60
C THR A 51 -3.04 1.01 4.46
N SER A 52 -2.76 2.22 3.97
CA SER A 52 -3.78 3.25 3.77
C SER A 52 -3.68 3.87 2.39
N THR A 53 -4.83 4.24 1.82
CA THR A 53 -4.92 4.94 0.54
C THR A 53 -5.81 6.16 0.69
N ALA A 54 -5.38 7.31 0.17
CA ALA A 54 -6.26 8.47 0.05
C ALA A 54 -7.36 8.12 -0.94
N TRP A 55 -8.60 8.02 -0.47
CA TRP A 55 -9.66 7.36 -1.22
C TRP A 55 -10.60 8.37 -1.88
N SER A 56 -11.22 9.23 -1.09
CA SER A 56 -12.00 10.40 -1.56
C SER A 56 -11.49 11.67 -0.86
N ALA A 57 -12.01 12.84 -1.20
CA ALA A 57 -11.51 14.13 -0.72
C ALA A 57 -11.26 14.22 0.81
N SER A 58 -12.02 13.49 1.62
CA SER A 58 -11.89 13.45 3.07
C SER A 58 -11.75 12.05 3.67
N ASN A 59 -11.65 11.00 2.84
CA ASN A 59 -11.71 9.62 3.33
C ASN A 59 -10.45 8.84 2.99
N VAL A 60 -10.07 7.95 3.91
CA VAL A 60 -8.94 7.05 3.76
C VAL A 60 -9.44 5.61 3.79
N LEU A 61 -9.08 4.85 2.76
CA LEU A 61 -9.32 3.41 2.72
C LEU A 61 -8.16 2.72 3.45
N TRP A 62 -8.51 1.96 4.49
CA TRP A 62 -7.58 1.10 5.20
C TRP A 62 -7.77 -0.35 4.76
N THR A 63 -6.67 -1.00 4.39
CA THR A 63 -6.65 -2.43 4.06
C THR A 63 -5.58 -3.11 4.90
N CYS A 64 -5.95 -4.18 5.60
CA CYS A 64 -5.04 -4.94 6.44
C CYS A 64 -4.95 -6.37 5.92
N ARG A 65 -3.82 -7.04 6.15
CA ARG A 65 -3.61 -8.43 5.73
C ARG A 65 -4.54 -9.40 6.46
N ASP A 66 -4.61 -9.26 7.78
CA ASP A 66 -5.50 -10.04 8.64
C ASP A 66 -6.23 -9.12 9.65
N THR A 67 -7.37 -9.58 10.15
CA THR A 67 -8.15 -8.91 11.20
C THR A 67 -8.78 -10.00 12.06
N GLN A 68 -8.65 -9.94 13.39
CA GLN A 68 -9.24 -10.93 14.32
C GLN A 68 -10.17 -10.29 15.34
N GLN A 69 -11.19 -11.04 15.78
CA GLN A 69 -12.13 -10.60 16.82
C GLN A 69 -11.56 -11.00 18.17
N LEU A 70 -11.49 -10.04 19.06
CA LEU A 70 -11.23 -10.24 20.46
C LEU A 70 -12.57 -10.62 21.11
N ASN A 71 -12.72 -11.92 21.34
CA ASN A 71 -13.91 -12.52 21.93
C ASN A 71 -14.03 -12.30 23.45
N SER A 72 -12.96 -11.91 24.15
CA SER A 72 -13.01 -11.69 25.61
C SER A 72 -13.25 -10.21 25.97
N ALA A 73 -14.12 -9.98 26.96
CA ALA A 73 -14.42 -8.63 27.47
C ALA A 73 -13.17 -7.92 28.03
N ALA A 74 -12.28 -8.66 28.70
CA ALA A 74 -11.03 -8.13 29.24
C ALA A 74 -10.04 -7.65 28.16
N LEU A 75 -10.04 -8.27 26.97
CA LEU A 75 -9.23 -7.82 25.84
C LEU A 75 -9.87 -6.63 25.11
N ARG A 76 -11.21 -6.55 25.10
CA ARG A 76 -11.95 -5.40 24.55
C ARG A 76 -11.72 -4.12 25.37
N ASP A 77 -11.63 -4.22 26.69
CA ASP A 77 -11.43 -3.07 27.57
C ASP A 77 -10.05 -2.42 27.43
N ARG A 78 -9.02 -3.18 27.00
CA ARG A 78 -7.67 -2.65 26.76
C ARG A 78 -7.54 -1.79 25.51
N LEU A 79 -8.53 -1.77 24.62
CA LEU A 79 -8.44 -1.13 23.28
C LEU A 79 -9.54 -0.08 23.01
N ARG A 80 -10.11 0.55 24.05
CA ARG A 80 -11.21 1.51 23.89
C ARG A 80 -10.72 2.88 23.35
N HIS A 81 -11.18 3.26 22.15
CA HIS A 81 -11.18 4.63 21.61
C HIS A 81 -12.55 4.99 20.99
N PRO A 82 -12.95 6.28 20.92
CA PRO A 82 -14.24 6.73 20.39
C PRO A 82 -14.39 6.53 18.87
N GLN A 83 -15.64 6.46 18.39
CA GLN A 83 -16.08 5.53 17.35
C GLN A 83 -16.59 6.17 16.03
N PRO A 84 -16.21 5.63 14.86
CA PRO A 84 -17.05 5.54 13.67
C PRO A 84 -17.65 4.13 13.51
N SER A 85 -18.87 4.03 12.96
CA SER A 85 -19.53 2.76 12.63
C SER A 85 -18.80 2.02 11.52
N ILE A 86 -18.45 0.74 11.73
CA ILE A 86 -17.83 -0.13 10.71
C ILE A 86 -18.87 -1.15 10.24
N PRO A 87 -19.11 -1.31 8.92
CA PRO A 87 -19.92 -2.40 8.41
C PRO A 87 -19.12 -3.71 8.40
N GLN A 88 -19.74 -4.75 8.95
CA GLN A 88 -19.43 -6.19 8.86
C GLN A 88 -18.24 -6.79 9.63
N GLY A 89 -18.57 -7.91 10.27
CA GLY A 89 -17.65 -8.86 10.90
C GLY A 89 -17.05 -9.86 9.91
N PHE A 90 -16.20 -10.73 10.45
CA PHE A 90 -15.60 -11.93 9.85
C PHE A 90 -16.35 -12.46 8.63
N GLY A 91 -15.75 -12.28 7.45
CA GLY A 91 -16.35 -12.59 6.15
C GLY A 91 -15.29 -12.85 5.10
N SER A 92 -15.68 -12.81 3.82
CA SER A 92 -14.77 -12.96 2.69
C SER A 92 -13.65 -11.91 2.71
N PRO A 93 -12.43 -12.25 2.27
CA PRO A 93 -11.33 -11.29 2.18
C PRO A 93 -11.72 -10.15 1.24
N PHE A 94 -11.30 -8.92 1.58
CA PHE A 94 -11.58 -7.73 0.79
C PHE A 94 -11.08 -7.88 -0.66
N TYR A 95 -9.91 -8.48 -0.85
CA TYR A 95 -9.45 -8.99 -2.14
C TYR A 95 -9.81 -10.47 -2.23
N PRO A 96 -10.88 -10.83 -2.99
CA PRO A 96 -11.37 -12.20 -3.03
C PRO A 96 -10.33 -13.15 -3.64
N LEU A 97 -10.19 -14.34 -3.07
CA LEU A 97 -9.36 -15.39 -3.64
C LEU A 97 -10.00 -15.93 -4.94
N GLU A 98 -9.16 -16.33 -5.88
CA GLU A 98 -9.55 -16.88 -7.19
C GLU A 98 -9.88 -18.38 -7.11
N GLY A 99 -10.57 -18.91 -8.12
CA GLY A 99 -11.08 -20.28 -8.10
C GLY A 99 -10.02 -21.40 -8.06
N ASP A 100 -8.77 -21.10 -8.41
CA ASP A 100 -7.63 -22.02 -8.30
C ASP A 100 -6.90 -21.92 -6.95
N GLN A 101 -7.45 -21.16 -5.99
CA GLN A 101 -6.96 -21.01 -4.64
C GLN A 101 -7.90 -21.72 -3.65
N CYS A 102 -7.43 -21.96 -2.43
CA CYS A 102 -8.24 -22.60 -1.39
C CYS A 102 -9.53 -21.80 -1.09
N PRO A 103 -10.54 -22.40 -0.42
CA PRO A 103 -11.84 -21.78 -0.17
C PRO A 103 -11.71 -20.37 0.42
N SER A 104 -12.77 -19.56 0.37
CA SER A 104 -12.73 -18.10 0.67
C SER A 104 -11.97 -17.67 1.94
N SER A 105 -11.82 -18.53 2.94
CA SER A 105 -10.95 -18.34 4.11
C SER A 105 -9.42 -18.30 3.83
N GLY A 106 -8.99 -18.78 2.66
CA GLY A 106 -7.61 -19.06 2.29
C GLY A 106 -7.04 -20.36 2.85
N ALA A 107 -7.62 -20.94 3.91
CA ALA A 107 -7.11 -22.16 4.52
C ALA A 107 -7.38 -23.40 3.65
N CYS A 108 -6.35 -24.20 3.43
CA CYS A 108 -6.38 -25.43 2.65
C CYS A 108 -6.55 -26.67 3.56
N SER A 109 -7.08 -27.76 3.02
CA SER A 109 -7.27 -29.01 3.76
C SER A 109 -5.98 -29.71 4.18
N ASP A 110 -4.86 -29.37 3.53
CA ASP A 110 -3.51 -29.87 3.82
C ASP A 110 -2.76 -29.04 4.87
N GLY A 111 -3.43 -28.05 5.49
CA GLY A 111 -2.85 -27.15 6.48
C GLY A 111 -2.06 -25.97 5.91
N THR A 112 -1.97 -25.85 4.58
CA THR A 112 -1.42 -24.66 3.90
C THR A 112 -2.45 -23.54 3.77
N ARG A 113 -2.05 -22.36 3.28
CA ARG A 113 -2.95 -21.19 3.13
C ARG A 113 -2.65 -20.39 1.86
N TRP A 114 -3.66 -20.01 1.10
CA TRP A 114 -3.58 -18.94 0.12
C TRP A 114 -3.95 -17.60 0.74
N VAL A 115 -3.22 -16.54 0.41
CA VAL A 115 -3.46 -15.20 0.95
C VAL A 115 -3.56 -14.15 -0.15
N GLY A 116 -4.49 -13.21 0.04
CA GLY A 116 -4.66 -11.99 -0.76
C GLY A 116 -4.12 -10.76 -0.03
N TRP A 117 -2.91 -10.87 0.53
CA TRP A 117 -2.34 -9.87 1.43
C TRP A 117 -1.85 -8.62 0.67
N PRO A 118 -2.39 -7.42 0.98
CA PRO A 118 -1.86 -6.20 0.40
C PRO A 118 -0.52 -5.83 1.05
N ASP A 119 0.50 -5.63 0.23
CA ASP A 119 1.78 -5.05 0.62
C ASP A 119 1.76 -3.51 0.55
N SER A 120 0.82 -2.94 -0.20
CA SER A 120 0.66 -1.50 -0.41
C SER A 120 -0.83 -1.11 -0.52
N GLY A 121 -1.09 0.20 -0.50
CA GLY A 121 -2.43 0.74 -0.79
C GLY A 121 -2.79 0.61 -2.27
N ALA A 122 -4.09 0.70 -2.58
CA ALA A 122 -4.56 0.68 -3.95
C ALA A 122 -4.08 1.94 -4.72
N ALA A 123 -3.70 1.74 -5.97
CA ALA A 123 -3.36 2.78 -6.92
C ALA A 123 -4.63 3.53 -7.36
N VAL A 124 -4.92 4.69 -6.76
CA VAL A 124 -6.04 5.55 -7.18
C VAL A 124 -5.68 6.27 -8.48
N VAL A 125 -6.46 6.00 -9.53
CA VAL A 125 -6.26 6.52 -10.89
C VAL A 125 -7.28 7.59 -11.26
N PHE A 126 -8.41 7.63 -10.56
CA PHE A 126 -9.43 8.66 -10.71
C PHE A 126 -10.17 8.86 -9.37
N ASN A 127 -10.42 10.14 -9.06
CA ASN A 127 -11.20 10.54 -7.90
C ASN A 127 -11.90 11.87 -8.23
N LEU A 128 -13.23 11.83 -8.35
CA LEU A 128 -14.04 13.00 -8.66
C LEU A 128 -15.40 12.89 -7.97
N ASN A 129 -15.78 13.92 -7.21
CA ASN A 129 -17.09 13.99 -6.53
C ASN A 129 -17.41 12.75 -5.67
N GLY A 130 -16.37 12.14 -5.08
CA GLY A 130 -16.51 10.94 -4.26
C GLY A 130 -16.57 9.63 -5.03
N ALA A 131 -16.67 9.66 -6.35
CA ALA A 131 -16.45 8.48 -7.17
C ALA A 131 -14.94 8.20 -7.25
N VAL A 132 -14.56 6.96 -6.98
CA VAL A 132 -13.15 6.51 -6.94
C VAL A 132 -12.99 5.34 -7.89
N ASN A 133 -11.97 5.42 -8.73
CA ASN A 133 -11.45 4.31 -9.50
C ASN A 133 -10.02 4.02 -9.04
N ALA A 134 -9.75 2.79 -8.63
CA ALA A 134 -8.44 2.38 -8.18
C ALA A 134 -8.14 0.93 -8.57
N TYR A 135 -6.86 0.57 -8.47
CA TYR A 135 -6.39 -0.78 -8.76
C TYR A 135 -5.45 -1.28 -7.66
N ALA A 136 -5.55 -2.54 -7.28
CA ALA A 136 -4.63 -3.16 -6.33
C ALA A 136 -3.90 -4.33 -6.98
N PHE A 137 -2.60 -4.42 -6.75
CA PHE A 137 -1.74 -5.49 -7.27
C PHE A 137 -1.42 -6.45 -6.13
N ILE A 138 -2.09 -7.60 -6.10
CA ILE A 138 -2.01 -8.55 -4.99
C ILE A 138 -1.27 -9.80 -5.43
N LYS A 139 -0.18 -10.12 -4.73
CA LYS A 139 0.58 -11.35 -4.97
C LYS A 139 -0.27 -12.55 -4.57
N ARG A 140 -0.27 -13.59 -5.40
CA ARG A 140 -0.95 -14.85 -5.11
C ARG A 140 0.00 -15.77 -4.36
N GLN A 141 0.05 -15.62 -3.04
CA GLN A 141 0.99 -16.37 -2.20
C GLN A 141 0.31 -17.59 -1.60
N HIS A 142 0.96 -18.75 -1.76
CA HIS A 142 0.62 -20.00 -1.10
C HIS A 142 1.64 -20.25 0.01
N LEU A 143 1.18 -20.45 1.24
CA LEU A 143 2.01 -20.45 2.43
C LEU A 143 1.89 -21.75 3.23
N SER A 144 2.99 -22.18 3.85
CA SER A 144 3.00 -23.07 5.02
C SER A 144 3.60 -22.30 6.19
N GLY A 145 2.77 -21.95 7.18
CA GLY A 145 3.14 -20.92 8.16
C GLY A 145 3.44 -19.58 7.49
N LEU A 146 4.67 -19.07 7.64
CA LEU A 146 5.14 -17.85 6.96
C LEU A 146 6.01 -18.14 5.72
N SER A 147 6.26 -19.41 5.42
CA SER A 147 7.08 -19.82 4.28
C SER A 147 6.24 -19.84 3.01
N THR A 148 6.68 -19.15 1.96
CA THR A 148 6.02 -19.21 0.65
C THR A 148 6.38 -20.51 -0.08
N LEU A 149 5.37 -21.23 -0.58
CA LEU A 149 5.48 -22.53 -1.24
C LEU A 149 5.52 -22.44 -2.77
N ASN A 150 5.14 -21.29 -3.34
CA ASN A 150 5.12 -21.04 -4.77
C ASN A 150 5.99 -19.83 -5.15
N THR A 151 6.25 -19.67 -6.45
CA THR A 151 6.71 -18.39 -7.01
C THR A 151 5.47 -17.56 -7.35
N PRO A 152 5.12 -16.52 -6.56
CA PRO A 152 3.83 -15.84 -6.73
C PRO A 152 3.76 -15.06 -8.04
N ASP A 153 2.70 -15.27 -8.80
CA ASP A 153 2.21 -14.29 -9.77
C ASP A 153 1.42 -13.18 -9.04
N THR A 154 1.04 -12.12 -9.76
CA THR A 154 0.30 -10.97 -9.19
C THR A 154 -0.99 -10.76 -9.95
N THR A 155 -2.12 -10.76 -9.25
CA THR A 155 -3.44 -10.44 -9.80
C THR A 155 -3.74 -8.95 -9.65
N LEU A 156 -4.33 -8.37 -10.68
CA LEU A 156 -4.82 -7.00 -10.70
C LEU A 156 -6.30 -6.99 -10.29
N TYR A 157 -6.60 -6.33 -9.18
CA TYR A 157 -7.96 -6.09 -8.70
C TYR A 157 -8.40 -4.67 -9.08
N HIS A 158 -9.65 -4.54 -9.49
CA HIS A 158 -10.33 -3.25 -9.64
C HIS A 158 -11.06 -2.95 -8.34
N VAL A 159 -10.83 -1.76 -7.78
CA VAL A 159 -11.47 -1.28 -6.57
C VAL A 159 -12.20 0.01 -6.91
N SER A 160 -13.51 0.05 -6.68
CA SER A 160 -14.34 1.17 -7.11
C SER A 160 -15.34 1.61 -6.05
N GLN A 161 -15.65 2.90 -6.09
CA GLN A 161 -16.73 3.48 -5.32
C GLN A 161 -17.46 4.48 -6.21
N SER A 162 -18.79 4.44 -6.25
CA SER A 162 -19.60 5.29 -7.14
C SER A 162 -19.92 6.67 -6.54
N ALA A 163 -19.90 6.80 -5.22
CA ALA A 163 -20.18 8.05 -4.51
C ALA A 163 -19.44 8.08 -3.16
N ALA A 164 -19.18 9.28 -2.63
CA ALA A 164 -18.59 9.43 -1.29
C ALA A 164 -19.59 8.99 -0.21
N ASP A 165 -19.53 7.72 0.16
CA ASP A 165 -20.31 7.14 1.25
C ASP A 165 -19.39 6.31 2.14
N THR A 166 -19.08 6.84 3.33
CA THR A 166 -18.21 6.17 4.30
C THR A 166 -18.89 4.98 4.99
N SER A 167 -20.20 4.81 4.81
CA SER A 167 -20.94 3.66 5.34
C SER A 167 -20.92 2.45 4.41
N VAL A 168 -20.42 2.61 3.18
CA VAL A 168 -20.36 1.57 2.16
C VAL A 168 -18.92 1.24 1.82
N MET A 169 -18.56 -0.04 1.93
CA MET A 169 -17.24 -0.52 1.50
C MET A 169 -17.11 -0.39 -0.02
N PRO A 170 -15.93 -0.03 -0.54
CA PRO A 170 -15.66 -0.07 -1.98
C PRO A 170 -15.92 -1.47 -2.55
N GLY A 171 -16.45 -1.52 -3.77
CA GLY A 171 -16.59 -2.75 -4.52
C GLY A 171 -15.21 -3.23 -5.01
N VAL A 172 -14.96 -4.53 -4.93
CA VAL A 172 -13.72 -5.17 -5.38
C VAL A 172 -14.04 -6.33 -6.33
N SER A 173 -13.34 -6.38 -7.45
CA SER A 173 -13.39 -7.51 -8.38
C SER A 173 -12.02 -7.79 -9.00
N VAL A 174 -11.79 -9.03 -9.44
CA VAL A 174 -10.61 -9.36 -10.26
C VAL A 174 -10.75 -8.64 -11.60
N ALA A 175 -9.80 -7.75 -11.91
CA ALA A 175 -9.73 -7.09 -13.22
C ALA A 175 -8.96 -7.96 -14.23
N THR A 176 -7.82 -8.49 -13.80
CA THR A 176 -7.02 -9.42 -14.61
C THR A 176 -6.27 -10.39 -13.70
N SER A 177 -6.65 -11.66 -13.78
CA SER A 177 -5.96 -12.78 -13.11
C SER A 177 -4.51 -12.87 -13.60
N LYS A 178 -3.57 -13.09 -12.68
CA LYS A 178 -2.14 -13.32 -13.01
C LYS A 178 -1.58 -12.24 -13.93
N PHE A 179 -2.00 -10.99 -13.71
CA PHE A 179 -1.59 -9.82 -14.50
C PHE A 179 -0.07 -9.76 -14.65
N TRP A 180 0.71 -9.95 -13.58
CA TRP A 180 2.15 -10.22 -13.71
C TRP A 180 2.40 -11.71 -13.50
N GLY A 181 3.06 -12.36 -14.46
CA GLY A 181 3.43 -13.78 -14.33
C GLY A 181 4.52 -14.00 -13.27
N ALA A 182 4.68 -15.25 -12.84
CA ALA A 182 5.66 -15.63 -11.80
C ALA A 182 7.13 -15.35 -12.18
N ASN A 183 7.44 -15.22 -13.46
CA ASN A 183 8.77 -14.84 -13.97
C ASN A 183 8.93 -13.34 -14.22
N GLN A 184 7.94 -12.52 -13.85
CA GLN A 184 7.94 -11.07 -13.98
C GLN A 184 8.00 -10.40 -12.61
N VAL A 185 8.49 -9.17 -12.57
CA VAL A 185 8.33 -8.34 -11.36
C VAL A 185 6.85 -7.97 -11.20
N GLY A 186 6.30 -8.20 -10.02
CA GLY A 186 4.94 -7.79 -9.66
C GLY A 186 4.83 -6.27 -9.44
N TYR A 187 4.99 -5.46 -10.49
CA TYR A 187 4.94 -3.99 -10.38
C TYR A 187 3.61 -3.52 -9.80
N GLY A 188 3.68 -2.61 -8.82
CA GLY A 188 2.53 -2.08 -8.10
C GLY A 188 2.23 -2.85 -6.81
N SER A 189 2.76 -4.06 -6.63
CA SER A 189 2.53 -4.82 -5.40
C SER A 189 3.24 -4.20 -4.20
N ALA A 190 4.45 -3.65 -4.39
CA ALA A 190 5.24 -3.11 -3.28
C ALA A 190 4.88 -1.66 -2.93
N ALA A 191 4.57 -0.83 -3.93
CA ALA A 191 4.10 0.55 -3.75
C ALA A 191 3.57 1.12 -5.08
N SER A 192 2.80 2.20 -4.99
CA SER A 192 2.43 3.02 -6.14
C SER A 192 2.44 4.51 -5.78
N VAL A 193 2.75 5.37 -6.76
CA VAL A 193 2.66 6.83 -6.60
C VAL A 193 2.26 7.48 -7.92
N LEU A 194 1.31 8.41 -7.86
CA LEU A 194 0.93 9.24 -8.99
C LEU A 194 1.86 10.45 -9.08
N SER A 195 2.41 10.72 -10.27
CA SER A 195 3.20 11.94 -10.52
C SER A 195 3.10 12.35 -11.99
N GLY A 196 2.65 13.58 -12.23
CA GLY A 196 2.38 14.07 -13.59
C GLY A 196 1.28 13.25 -14.26
N SER A 197 1.53 12.82 -15.50
CA SER A 197 0.63 11.97 -16.29
C SER A 197 0.83 10.47 -16.08
N PHE A 198 1.72 10.08 -15.16
CA PHE A 198 2.10 8.69 -14.94
C PHE A 198 1.74 8.23 -13.54
N ILE A 199 1.33 6.98 -13.45
CA ILE A 199 1.42 6.24 -12.20
C ILE A 199 2.68 5.38 -12.22
N TYR A 200 3.48 5.49 -11.16
CA TYR A 200 4.68 4.69 -10.95
C TYR A 200 4.34 3.54 -10.03
N LEU A 201 4.75 2.34 -10.44
CA LEU A 201 4.37 1.06 -9.85
C LEU A 201 5.65 0.32 -9.48
N TYR A 202 5.84 0.04 -8.19
CA TYR A 202 7.04 -0.60 -7.67
C TYR A 202 6.79 -2.07 -7.36
N GLY A 203 7.76 -2.92 -7.66
CA GLY A 203 7.73 -4.34 -7.32
C GLY A 203 9.08 -4.80 -6.81
N THR A 204 9.07 -5.85 -6.00
CA THR A 204 10.28 -6.46 -5.41
C THR A 204 11.03 -7.29 -6.45
N THR A 205 12.35 -7.09 -6.57
CA THR A 205 13.26 -7.94 -7.34
C THR A 205 13.74 -9.14 -6.52
N PRO A 206 14.31 -10.19 -7.15
CA PRO A 206 14.92 -11.30 -6.39
C PRO A 206 16.07 -10.88 -5.45
N SER A 207 16.70 -9.72 -5.68
CA SER A 207 17.72 -9.16 -4.79
C SER A 207 17.14 -8.46 -3.55
N GLY A 208 15.81 -8.40 -3.41
CA GLY A 208 15.13 -7.71 -2.31
C GLY A 208 15.11 -6.18 -2.46
N GLN A 209 15.50 -5.65 -3.61
CA GLN A 209 15.39 -4.24 -3.95
C GLN A 209 14.09 -3.98 -4.71
N LEU A 210 13.75 -2.71 -4.96
CA LEU A 210 12.60 -2.35 -5.79
C LEU A 210 13.02 -2.20 -7.25
N ALA A 211 12.15 -2.57 -8.18
CA ALA A 211 12.14 -2.13 -9.56
C ALA A 211 10.90 -1.26 -9.80
N VAL A 212 10.94 -0.40 -10.82
CA VAL A 212 9.83 0.51 -11.13
C VAL A 212 9.38 0.39 -12.58
N ALA A 213 8.06 0.36 -12.76
CA ALA A 213 7.39 0.59 -14.03
C ALA A 213 6.56 1.87 -13.91
N ARG A 214 6.21 2.47 -15.05
CA ARG A 214 5.22 3.54 -15.11
C ARG A 214 4.18 3.22 -16.18
N SER A 215 2.93 3.60 -15.93
CA SER A 215 1.87 3.55 -16.93
C SER A 215 1.32 4.95 -17.15
N THR A 216 1.12 5.29 -18.42
CA THR A 216 0.42 6.53 -18.77
C THR A 216 -1.06 6.34 -18.46
N LEU A 217 -1.64 7.22 -17.65
CA LEU A 217 -3.09 7.20 -17.43
C LEU A 217 -3.78 7.73 -18.69
N THR A 218 -4.26 6.82 -19.54
CA THR A 218 -5.00 7.16 -20.76
C THR A 218 -6.51 7.20 -20.48
N GLY A 219 -7.18 8.23 -20.99
CA GLY A 219 -8.63 8.41 -20.86
C GLY A 219 -9.10 9.02 -19.52
N PHE A 220 -10.40 9.32 -19.44
CA PHE A 220 -11.05 9.99 -18.29
C PHE A 220 -11.02 9.16 -17.00
N LEU A 221 -10.77 7.85 -17.08
CA LEU A 221 -10.84 6.92 -15.94
C LEU A 221 -9.51 6.22 -15.60
N GLY A 222 -8.46 6.40 -16.41
CA GLY A 222 -7.12 5.79 -16.22
C GLY A 222 -7.14 4.28 -15.95
N ALA A 223 -7.18 3.43 -16.98
CA ALA A 223 -7.19 1.97 -16.77
C ALA A 223 -5.78 1.38 -16.70
N LEU A 224 -5.47 0.59 -15.67
CA LEU A 224 -4.18 -0.11 -15.52
C LEU A 224 -4.17 -1.52 -16.12
N THR A 225 -5.27 -1.95 -16.75
CA THR A 225 -5.37 -3.27 -17.38
C THR A 225 -4.62 -3.35 -18.72
N ASP A 226 -4.33 -2.21 -19.35
CA ASP A 226 -3.64 -2.18 -20.65
C ASP A 226 -2.12 -2.05 -20.49
N LYS A 227 -1.42 -3.19 -20.64
CA LYS A 227 0.04 -3.26 -20.60
C LYS A 227 0.75 -2.49 -21.72
N SER A 228 0.08 -2.12 -22.81
CA SER A 228 0.71 -1.35 -23.90
C SER A 228 1.09 0.08 -23.47
N THR A 229 0.49 0.58 -22.40
CA THR A 229 0.76 1.90 -21.80
C THR A 229 1.97 1.91 -20.88
N TYR A 230 2.58 0.74 -20.61
CA TYR A 230 3.62 0.57 -19.61
C TYR A 230 5.01 0.77 -20.18
N GLU A 231 5.85 1.40 -19.38
CA GLU A 231 7.30 1.48 -19.56
C GLU A 231 7.99 0.99 -18.29
N TYR A 232 9.15 0.37 -18.43
CA TYR A 232 9.91 -0.28 -17.37
C TYR A 232 11.28 0.36 -17.28
N TYR A 233 11.75 0.66 -16.08
CA TYR A 233 13.08 1.23 -15.90
C TYR A 233 14.13 0.11 -15.81
N VAL A 234 14.97 0.00 -16.84
CA VAL A 234 15.97 -1.06 -16.99
C VAL A 234 17.27 -0.44 -17.49
N ASN A 235 18.40 -0.78 -16.88
CA ASN A 235 19.72 -0.25 -17.30
C ASN A 235 19.80 1.29 -17.36
N GLY A 236 19.09 1.99 -16.47
CA GLY A 236 19.10 3.46 -16.46
C GLY A 236 18.21 4.14 -17.51
N ALA A 237 17.37 3.38 -18.23
CA ALA A 237 16.47 3.91 -19.24
C ALA A 237 15.07 3.30 -19.17
N TRP A 238 14.07 4.05 -19.63
CA TRP A 238 12.71 3.57 -19.80
C TRP A 238 12.59 2.76 -21.09
N THR A 239 12.03 1.55 -21.01
CA THR A 239 11.78 0.66 -22.16
C THR A 239 10.35 0.13 -22.17
N LYS A 240 9.79 -0.16 -23.35
CA LYS A 240 8.46 -0.79 -23.47
C LYS A 240 8.48 -2.30 -23.30
N SER A 241 9.65 -2.92 -23.35
CA SER A 241 9.79 -4.36 -23.18
C SER A 241 9.80 -4.73 -21.70
N ALA A 242 8.79 -5.48 -21.26
CA ALA A 242 8.70 -5.94 -19.88
C ALA A 242 9.89 -6.86 -19.53
N PRO A 243 10.68 -6.55 -18.48
CA PRO A 243 11.76 -7.41 -18.05
C PRO A 243 11.24 -8.66 -17.32
N THR A 244 12.04 -9.71 -17.31
CA THR A 244 11.87 -10.86 -16.40
C THR A 244 12.55 -10.59 -15.05
N THR A 245 12.26 -11.40 -14.04
CA THR A 245 12.96 -11.36 -12.74
C THR A 245 14.45 -11.67 -12.84
N SER A 246 14.90 -12.31 -13.93
CA SER A 246 16.31 -12.58 -14.23
C SER A 246 17.01 -11.47 -15.02
N THR A 247 16.29 -10.43 -15.47
CA THR A 247 16.89 -9.34 -16.24
C THR A 247 17.83 -8.54 -15.35
N ALA A 248 19.07 -8.34 -15.80
CA ALA A 248 20.06 -7.56 -15.07
C ALA A 248 19.65 -6.09 -14.94
N ASN A 249 20.12 -5.43 -13.88
CA ASN A 249 20.00 -3.99 -13.66
C ASN A 249 18.56 -3.43 -13.71
N ILE A 250 17.60 -4.20 -13.21
CA ILE A 250 16.23 -3.75 -12.94
C ILE A 250 16.07 -3.17 -11.52
N ALA A 251 17.02 -3.48 -10.62
CA ALA A 251 16.98 -3.06 -9.23
C ALA A 251 17.43 -1.60 -9.06
N LEU A 252 16.61 -0.82 -8.37
CA LEU A 252 16.94 0.56 -7.97
C LEU A 252 17.87 0.54 -6.76
N SER A 253 19.04 1.17 -6.90
CA SER A 253 20.01 1.29 -5.81
C SER A 253 19.39 1.94 -4.57
N ASN A 254 19.85 1.54 -3.38
CA ASN A 254 19.40 2.06 -2.08
C ASN A 254 17.90 1.92 -1.77
N THR A 255 17.15 1.15 -2.56
CA THR A 255 15.77 0.74 -2.22
C THR A 255 15.76 -0.60 -1.51
N ARG A 256 14.69 -0.88 -0.75
CA ARG A 256 14.49 -2.15 -0.04
C ARG A 256 13.04 -2.60 -0.14
N SER A 257 12.87 -3.90 -0.23
CA SER A 257 11.57 -4.58 -0.15
C SER A 257 11.32 -5.01 1.29
N ALA A 258 10.88 -4.07 2.12
CA ALA A 258 10.30 -4.34 3.42
C ALA A 258 9.06 -3.45 3.51
N GLN A 259 7.91 -3.99 3.08
CA GLN A 259 6.57 -3.41 3.09
C GLN A 259 6.57 -1.91 3.44
N GLY A 260 6.79 -1.07 2.43
CA GLY A 260 7.04 0.36 2.62
C GLY A 260 6.09 1.21 1.80
N THR A 261 6.18 2.51 1.96
CA THR A 261 5.33 3.49 1.29
C THR A 261 6.18 4.44 0.48
N ILE A 262 5.79 4.67 -0.77
CA ILE A 262 6.38 5.69 -1.62
C ILE A 262 5.35 6.80 -1.83
N TYR A 263 5.78 8.05 -1.65
CA TYR A 263 4.98 9.24 -1.91
C TYR A 263 5.87 10.40 -2.35
N PHE A 264 5.25 11.47 -2.86
CA PHE A 264 5.96 12.71 -3.15
C PHE A 264 5.77 13.71 -2.01
N SER A 265 6.87 14.27 -1.49
CA SER A 265 6.85 15.31 -0.45
C SER A 265 7.04 16.69 -1.08
N PRO A 266 6.05 17.60 -1.01
CA PRO A 266 6.21 18.96 -1.50
C PRO A 266 7.18 19.79 -0.65
N LYS A 267 7.31 19.49 0.65
CA LYS A 267 8.29 20.14 1.55
C LYS A 267 9.73 19.98 1.04
N TRP A 268 10.06 18.81 0.52
CA TRP A 268 11.41 18.50 0.03
C TRP A 268 11.54 18.55 -1.47
N ASN A 269 10.42 18.62 -2.20
CA ASN A 269 10.36 18.46 -3.64
C ASN A 269 11.07 17.17 -4.08
N SER A 270 10.79 16.07 -3.39
CA SER A 270 11.41 14.76 -3.59
C SER A 270 10.38 13.64 -3.44
N PHE A 271 10.63 12.53 -4.13
CA PHE A 271 10.03 11.24 -3.77
C PHE A 271 10.63 10.75 -2.47
N VAL A 272 9.81 10.11 -1.65
CA VAL A 272 10.14 9.62 -0.33
C VAL A 272 9.71 8.17 -0.25
N TRP A 273 10.61 7.31 0.22
CA TRP A 273 10.32 5.96 0.66
C TRP A 273 10.45 5.91 2.18
N ILE A 274 9.43 5.39 2.86
CA ILE A 274 9.48 5.05 4.28
C ILE A 274 9.09 3.58 4.43
N GLY A 275 9.91 2.81 5.13
CA GLY A 275 9.64 1.39 5.38
C GLY A 275 10.57 0.79 6.43
N GLY A 276 10.40 -0.50 6.69
CA GLY A 276 11.29 -1.26 7.57
C GLY A 276 12.63 -1.63 6.92
N ASP A 277 13.56 -2.18 7.69
CA ASP A 277 14.79 -2.81 7.18
C ASP A 277 14.77 -4.34 7.22
N GLY A 278 13.69 -4.93 7.72
CA GLY A 278 13.54 -6.38 7.79
C GLY A 278 12.45 -6.81 8.77
N PHE A 279 12.32 -8.13 8.91
CA PHE A 279 11.40 -8.79 9.81
C PHE A 279 12.20 -9.66 10.78
N PRO A 280 11.90 -9.67 12.11
CA PRO A 280 10.95 -8.83 12.85
C PRO A 280 11.62 -7.63 13.56
N ASN A 281 11.10 -6.40 13.37
CA ASN A 281 11.42 -5.21 14.18
C ASN A 281 10.38 -4.08 13.96
N ALA A 282 10.55 -2.95 14.64
CA ALA A 282 9.75 -1.74 14.47
C ALA A 282 10.61 -0.53 14.04
N ASN A 283 11.68 -0.76 13.27
CA ASN A 283 12.55 0.30 12.78
C ASN A 283 11.96 0.92 11.51
N PHE A 284 12.02 2.24 11.41
CA PHE A 284 11.58 3.00 10.25
C PHE A 284 12.75 3.74 9.64
N TYR A 285 12.98 3.43 8.37
CA TYR A 285 14.00 4.05 7.56
C TYR A 285 13.35 4.97 6.53
N ILE A 286 14.08 6.02 6.16
CA ILE A 286 13.67 6.97 5.14
C ILE A 286 14.75 7.09 4.06
N SER A 287 14.30 7.12 2.81
CA SER A 287 15.12 7.46 1.64
C SER A 287 14.39 8.50 0.80
N THR A 288 15.15 9.37 0.14
CA THR A 288 14.61 10.37 -0.80
C THR A 288 15.21 10.20 -2.19
N ALA A 289 14.48 10.63 -3.21
CA ALA A 289 14.95 10.66 -4.59
C ALA A 289 14.38 11.86 -5.34
N PRO A 290 15.14 12.44 -6.28
CA PRO A 290 14.63 13.49 -7.15
C PRO A 290 13.57 12.96 -8.14
N ALA A 291 13.73 11.72 -8.62
CA ALA A 291 12.79 11.08 -9.54
C ALA A 291 12.30 9.71 -8.99
N PRO A 292 11.19 9.16 -9.49
CA PRO A 292 10.65 7.87 -9.04
C PRO A 292 11.63 6.71 -9.16
N GLU A 293 12.45 6.72 -10.21
CA GLU A 293 13.52 5.75 -10.48
C GLU A 293 14.80 6.00 -9.67
N GLY A 294 14.89 7.11 -8.93
CA GLY A 294 16.08 7.50 -8.19
C GLY A 294 16.87 8.64 -8.82
N PRO A 295 18.17 8.79 -8.50
CA PRO A 295 18.92 7.96 -7.56
C PRO A 295 18.42 8.15 -6.12
N TRP A 296 18.11 7.05 -5.43
CA TRP A 296 17.67 7.07 -4.04
C TRP A 296 18.85 7.27 -3.08
N THR A 297 18.66 8.06 -2.02
CA THR A 297 19.61 8.15 -0.91
C THR A 297 19.67 6.83 -0.15
N SER A 298 20.81 6.55 0.48
CA SER A 298 20.91 5.42 1.42
C SER A 298 19.86 5.57 2.53
N PRO A 299 19.14 4.48 2.88
CA PRO A 299 18.12 4.53 3.94
C PRO A 299 18.72 4.94 5.28
N THR A 300 18.09 5.91 5.94
CA THR A 300 18.50 6.39 7.26
C THR A 300 17.42 6.05 8.28
N LEU A 301 17.80 5.43 9.40
CA LEU A 301 16.90 5.18 10.51
C LEU A 301 16.46 6.52 11.12
N PHE A 302 15.16 6.75 11.23
CA PHE A 302 14.63 7.99 11.83
C PHE A 302 13.66 7.75 12.99
N TYR A 303 13.13 6.54 13.13
CA TYR A 303 12.24 6.18 14.23
C TYR A 303 12.32 4.69 14.57
N THR A 304 12.20 4.35 15.84
CA THR A 304 12.05 2.98 16.34
C THR A 304 10.81 2.89 17.20
N GLY A 305 9.85 2.09 16.77
CA GLY A 305 8.62 1.81 17.50
C GLY A 305 8.81 0.83 18.66
N ALA A 306 7.82 0.78 19.53
CA ALA A 306 7.78 -0.19 20.63
C ALA A 306 7.63 -1.63 20.10
N LEU A 307 8.41 -2.54 20.69
CA LEU A 307 8.29 -3.97 20.46
C LEU A 307 7.18 -4.58 21.32
N GLY A 308 6.63 -5.67 20.82
CA GLY A 308 5.65 -6.50 21.49
C GLY A 308 6.28 -7.59 22.35
N THR A 309 5.43 -8.38 23.00
CA THR A 309 5.81 -9.54 23.84
C THR A 309 5.54 -10.88 23.17
N GLY A 310 4.92 -10.88 21.98
CA GLY A 310 4.67 -12.06 21.18
C GLY A 310 5.93 -12.65 20.55
N SER A 311 5.75 -13.79 19.89
CA SER A 311 6.81 -14.54 19.20
C SER A 311 7.46 -13.74 18.06
N LEU A 312 6.71 -12.82 17.45
CA LEU A 312 7.15 -11.93 16.37
C LEU A 312 6.94 -10.48 16.81
N PRO A 313 7.85 -9.90 17.61
CA PRO A 313 7.56 -8.74 18.45
C PRO A 313 7.04 -7.51 17.70
N ALA A 314 7.51 -7.29 16.47
CA ALA A 314 6.97 -6.26 15.59
C ALA A 314 7.31 -6.52 14.10
N TYR A 315 6.49 -5.97 13.20
CA TYR A 315 6.71 -5.98 11.75
C TYR A 315 5.78 -4.99 11.03
N SER A 316 5.82 -4.95 9.69
CA SER A 316 4.92 -4.12 8.86
C SER A 316 5.05 -2.61 9.08
N ALA A 317 6.27 -2.08 9.04
CA ALA A 317 6.54 -0.65 9.19
C ALA A 317 6.12 0.14 7.94
N VAL A 318 4.95 0.80 7.98
CA VAL A 318 4.31 1.49 6.84
C VAL A 318 4.06 2.97 7.17
N ALA A 319 4.05 3.84 6.15
CA ALA A 319 3.66 5.24 6.30
C ALA A 319 2.31 5.54 5.64
N HIS A 320 1.64 6.60 6.10
CA HIS A 320 0.27 6.94 5.74
C HIS A 320 0.16 8.38 5.23
N PRO A 321 0.64 8.67 4.01
CA PRO A 321 0.53 10.01 3.42
C PRO A 321 -0.93 10.46 3.26
N ALA A 322 -1.86 9.51 3.18
CA ALA A 322 -3.30 9.74 3.11
C ALA A 322 -3.90 10.44 4.35
N LEU A 323 -3.20 10.40 5.48
CA LEU A 323 -3.63 11.05 6.73
C LEU A 323 -3.03 12.45 6.91
N THR A 324 -2.28 12.94 5.92
CA THR A 324 -1.62 14.25 5.98
C THR A 324 -2.48 15.32 5.31
N ASP A 325 -2.19 16.58 5.63
CA ASP A 325 -2.77 17.75 4.95
C ASP A 325 -2.10 18.07 3.60
N GLY A 326 -1.19 17.21 3.14
CA GLY A 326 -0.44 17.42 1.90
C GLY A 326 0.68 18.46 1.99
N SER A 327 0.92 19.10 3.14
CA SER A 327 2.01 20.08 3.29
C SER A 327 3.41 19.45 3.27
N GLY A 328 3.49 18.15 3.61
CA GLY A 328 4.75 17.44 3.81
C GLY A 328 5.45 17.77 5.14
N ASN A 329 4.79 18.50 6.06
CA ASN A 329 5.37 18.86 7.36
C ASN A 329 5.36 17.71 8.38
N TYR A 330 4.53 16.71 8.18
CA TYR A 330 4.47 15.52 9.02
C TYR A 330 4.04 14.31 8.21
N ILE A 331 4.25 13.13 8.78
CA ILE A 331 3.76 11.86 8.26
C ILE A 331 3.19 11.03 9.40
N PHE A 332 2.23 10.17 9.11
CA PHE A 332 1.80 9.14 10.05
C PHE A 332 2.47 7.81 9.70
N ILE A 333 2.86 7.04 10.71
CA ILE A 333 3.45 5.71 10.56
C ILE A 333 2.74 4.70 11.46
N THR A 334 2.67 3.44 11.01
CA THR A 334 2.18 2.31 11.80
C THR A 334 3.05 1.09 11.65
N TRP A 335 2.94 0.17 12.61
CA TRP A 335 3.52 -1.16 12.53
C TRP A 335 2.63 -2.17 13.25
N THR A 336 2.69 -3.44 12.87
CA THR A 336 2.15 -4.53 13.70
C THR A 336 3.05 -4.73 14.90
N LYS A 337 2.49 -4.63 16.10
CA LYS A 337 3.11 -5.01 17.37
C LYS A 337 2.37 -6.23 17.92
N THR A 338 3.07 -7.33 18.22
CA THR A 338 2.41 -8.56 18.72
C THR A 338 2.46 -8.65 20.24
N ILE A 339 1.32 -8.90 20.87
CA ILE A 339 1.20 -9.05 22.31
C ILE A 339 0.90 -10.51 22.61
N LYS A 340 1.73 -11.13 23.45
CA LYS A 340 1.48 -12.50 23.90
C LYS A 340 0.14 -12.56 24.62
N ASN A 341 -0.76 -13.40 24.12
CA ASN A 341 -2.03 -13.64 24.78
C ASN A 341 -1.84 -14.64 25.92
N SER A 342 -2.09 -14.20 27.15
CA SER A 342 -2.01 -15.06 28.34
C SER A 342 -3.06 -16.18 28.35
N ALA A 343 -4.09 -16.11 27.50
CA ALA A 343 -5.10 -17.16 27.34
C ALA A 343 -4.68 -18.29 26.38
N GLY A 344 -3.51 -18.22 25.75
CA GLY A 344 -2.93 -19.32 24.96
C GLY A 344 -3.48 -19.49 23.53
N THR A 345 -4.36 -18.63 23.04
CA THR A 345 -5.02 -18.76 21.72
C THR A 345 -4.28 -18.03 20.58
N GLY A 346 -2.95 -17.90 20.66
CA GLY A 346 -2.14 -17.14 19.70
C GLY A 346 -1.91 -15.67 20.10
N ASP A 347 -0.95 -15.00 19.46
CA ASP A 347 -0.60 -13.60 19.73
C ASP A 347 -1.71 -12.63 19.26
N ILE A 348 -1.85 -11.49 19.96
CA ILE A 348 -2.79 -10.41 19.63
C ILE A 348 -2.03 -9.31 18.89
N TYR A 349 -2.64 -8.71 17.88
CA TYR A 349 -2.03 -7.58 17.17
C TYR A 349 -2.44 -6.23 17.78
N GLU A 350 -1.50 -5.31 17.90
CA GLU A 350 -1.71 -3.87 18.04
C GLU A 350 -1.17 -3.18 16.78
N GLN A 351 -1.84 -2.10 16.35
CA GLN A 351 -1.37 -1.24 15.26
C GLN A 351 -1.12 0.17 15.80
N PRO A 352 0.00 0.43 16.48
CA PRO A 352 0.31 1.78 16.95
C PRO A 352 0.31 2.77 15.79
N LEU A 353 -0.30 3.94 16.00
CA LEU A 353 -0.30 5.07 15.08
C LEU A 353 0.54 6.20 15.68
N VAL A 354 1.58 6.61 14.97
CA VAL A 354 2.46 7.70 15.39
C VAL A 354 2.54 8.76 14.32
N ARG A 355 2.34 10.02 14.70
CA ARG A 355 2.66 11.17 13.88
C ARG A 355 4.13 11.53 14.09
N VAL A 356 4.84 11.76 13.00
CA VAL A 356 6.22 12.23 12.97
C VAL A 356 6.24 13.60 12.30
N ASP A 357 6.59 14.64 13.05
CA ASP A 357 6.74 16.00 12.54
C ASP A 357 8.18 16.22 12.07
N TRP A 358 8.34 16.80 10.88
CA TRP A 358 9.63 17.07 10.26
C TRP A 358 10.15 18.46 10.59
N ALA A 359 11.47 18.59 10.77
CA ALA A 359 12.16 19.85 11.06
C ALA A 359 12.04 20.88 9.93
#